data_AF-A0A9E7R1M5-F1
#
_entry.id   AF-A0A9E7R1M5-F1
#
_cell.length_a   1.000
_cell.length_b   1.000
_cell.length_c   1.000
_cell.angle_alpha   90.00
_cell.angle_beta   90.00
_cell.angle_gamma   90.00
#
_symmetry.space_group_name_H-M   'P 1'
#
loop_
_entity.id
_entity.type
_entity.pdbx_description
1 polymer ?
#
loop_
_entity_poly.entity_id
_entity_poly.type
_entity_poly.pdbx_seq_one_letter_code
_entity_poly.pdbx_strand_id
1 'polypeptide(L)'
;MSTLDEDDAERELPSVVTEAVREDPETAAALLARSGQLSTLVDEAVVEDLPSGDVPDTHRAELDAAVGQHGTELAAAVERVAMLQRTGTLDRLTEIADAMALLTDAMDDEMVETLAATGTSLGELADTASDDEVRRGLARVLEGVGTASAEEATPVGPLGLVGALRDPEVQAGMGYLVATARGIGTAGERPDGGRTD
;
A
#
# COMPACT_ATOMS: atom_id res chain seq x y z
N MET A 1 50.35 34.31 56.25
CA MET A 1 50.15 33.01 55.60
C MET A 1 48.66 32.94 55.31
N SER A 2 48.15 33.69 54.31
CA SER A 2 48.03 33.31 52.88
C SER A 2 47.31 31.96 52.74
N THR A 3 46.17 31.80 52.08
CA THR A 3 45.49 32.58 51.03
C THR A 3 43.97 32.37 51.17
N LEU A 4 43.16 33.44 51.10
CA LEU A 4 41.84 33.28 50.51
C LEU A 4 42.12 33.30 49.01
N ASP A 5 42.02 32.15 48.37
CA ASP A 5 41.94 32.10 46.92
C ASP A 5 40.61 32.75 46.54
N GLU A 6 40.72 34.02 46.16
CA GLU A 6 39.78 34.77 45.34
C GLU A 6 39.74 34.09 43.97
N ASP A 7 39.18 32.88 43.91
CA ASP A 7 38.80 32.21 42.66
C ASP A 7 37.37 32.66 42.31
N ASP A 8 37.16 33.98 42.31
CA ASP A 8 36.10 34.63 41.54
C ASP A 8 36.61 34.71 40.10
N ALA A 9 36.87 33.53 39.52
CA ALA A 9 37.05 33.41 38.09
C ALA A 9 35.74 33.88 37.48
N GLU A 10 35.74 35.13 37.00
CA GLU A 10 34.75 35.68 36.11
C GLU A 10 34.39 34.59 35.12
N ARG A 11 33.27 33.89 35.37
CA ARG A 11 32.80 32.82 34.49
C ARG A 11 32.32 33.54 33.25
N GLU A 12 33.24 33.82 32.33
CA GLU A 12 32.93 34.35 31.02
C GLU A 12 31.87 33.43 30.43
N LEU A 13 30.65 33.97 30.33
CA LEU A 13 29.55 33.24 29.76
C LEU A 13 29.97 32.85 28.33
N PRO A 14 29.72 31.61 27.91
CA PRO A 14 30.04 31.18 26.55
C PRO A 14 29.51 32.20 25.55
N SER A 15 30.30 32.53 24.51
CA SER A 15 29.96 33.58 23.56
C SER A 15 28.58 33.41 22.92
N VAL A 16 28.12 32.16 22.77
CA VAL A 16 26.77 31.81 22.30
C VAL A 16 25.67 32.31 23.24
N VAL A 17 25.88 32.25 24.55
CA VAL A 17 24.92 32.73 25.56
C VAL A 17 24.91 34.26 25.58
N THR A 18 26.10 34.88 25.55
CA THR A 18 26.23 36.34 25.52
C THR A 18 25.61 36.94 24.26
N GLU A 19 25.74 36.27 23.11
CA GLU A 19 25.13 36.71 21.85
C GLU A 19 23.62 36.51 21.86
N ALA A 20 23.11 35.36 22.31
CA ALA A 20 21.68 35.12 22.43
C ALA A 20 20.98 36.10 23.38
N VAL A 21 21.64 36.51 24.47
CA VAL A 21 21.12 37.54 25.40
C VAL A 21 21.13 38.93 24.77
N ARG A 22 22.10 39.23 23.89
CA ARG A 22 22.16 40.52 23.17
C ARG A 22 21.08 40.61 22.09
N GLU A 23 20.81 39.50 21.41
CA GLU A 23 19.87 39.44 20.29
C GLU A 23 18.40 39.44 20.74
N ASP A 24 18.07 38.69 21.80
CA ASP A 24 16.72 38.64 22.37
C ASP A 24 16.73 38.48 23.91
N PRO A 25 16.81 39.60 24.66
CA PRO A 25 16.88 39.58 26.11
C PRO A 25 15.57 39.11 26.76
N GLU A 26 14.41 39.29 26.12
CA GLU A 26 13.13 38.87 26.67
C GLU A 26 12.98 37.35 26.62
N THR A 27 13.38 36.72 25.50
CA THR A 27 13.39 35.26 25.38
C THR A 27 14.41 34.63 26.33
N ALA A 28 15.58 35.24 26.50
CA ALA A 28 16.57 34.77 27.48
C ALA A 28 16.04 34.87 28.93
N ALA A 29 15.38 35.96 29.28
CA ALA A 29 14.74 36.13 30.59
C ALA A 29 13.59 35.13 30.81
N ALA A 30 12.78 34.87 29.79
CA ALA A 30 11.70 33.88 29.84
C ALA A 30 12.23 32.45 30.02
N LEU A 31 13.33 32.10 29.36
CA LEU A 31 13.99 30.80 29.51
C LEU A 31 14.62 30.62 30.89
N LEU A 32 15.26 31.65 31.44
CA LEU A 32 15.81 31.62 32.80
C LEU A 32 14.71 31.51 33.87
N ALA A 33 13.60 32.23 33.69
CA ALA A 33 12.44 32.11 34.57
C ALA A 33 11.85 30.69 34.50
N ARG A 34 11.76 30.12 33.30
CA ARG A 34 11.27 28.76 33.08
C ARG A 34 12.22 27.70 33.63
N SER A 35 13.53 27.90 33.53
CA SER A 35 14.52 26.97 34.11
C SER A 35 14.50 27.02 35.64
N GLY A 36 14.26 28.20 36.24
CA GLY A 36 14.04 28.32 37.68
C GLY A 36 12.79 27.54 38.14
N GLN A 37 11.70 27.64 37.38
CA GLN A 37 10.48 26.86 37.61
C GLN A 37 10.68 25.35 37.40
N LEU A 38 11.53 24.97 36.45
CA LEU A 38 11.88 23.56 36.19
C LEU A 38 12.75 23.00 37.31
N SER A 39 13.66 23.79 37.87
CA SER A 39 14.44 23.41 39.06
C SER A 39 13.54 23.20 40.27
N THR A 40 12.55 24.06 40.50
CA THR A 40 11.57 23.87 41.58
C THR A 40 10.67 22.66 41.33
N LEU A 41 10.25 22.44 40.08
CA LEU A 41 9.47 21.25 39.71
C LEU A 41 10.30 19.96 39.80
N VAL A 42 11.61 20.01 39.54
CA VAL A 42 12.51 18.86 39.69
C VAL A 42 12.81 18.58 41.15
N ASP A 43 12.99 19.60 41.99
CA ASP A 43 13.09 19.44 43.46
C ASP A 43 11.79 18.89 44.06
N GLU A 44 10.63 19.32 43.56
CA GLU A 44 9.31 18.82 43.98
C GLU A 44 8.98 17.45 43.35
N ALA A 45 9.58 17.11 42.21
CA ALA A 45 9.50 15.79 41.59
C ALA A 45 10.58 14.81 42.09
N VAL A 46 11.42 15.20 43.07
CA VAL A 46 12.22 14.25 43.85
C VAL A 46 11.30 13.49 44.80
N VAL A 47 10.58 12.54 44.20
CA VAL A 47 9.99 11.30 44.75
C VAL A 47 9.34 11.43 46.14
N GLU A 48 8.12 11.96 46.17
CA GLU A 48 7.11 11.43 47.08
C GLU A 48 5.94 10.87 46.27
N ASP A 49 5.84 9.54 46.30
CA ASP A 49 4.62 8.75 46.12
C ASP A 49 3.79 9.00 44.84
N LEU A 50 4.29 8.50 43.70
CA LEU A 50 3.37 8.13 42.62
C LEU A 50 2.53 6.94 43.12
N PRO A 51 1.18 7.01 43.14
CA PRO A 51 0.36 5.86 43.46
C PRO A 51 0.69 4.77 42.46
N SER A 52 1.32 3.72 42.98
CA SER A 52 1.60 2.49 42.25
C SER A 52 0.25 1.92 41.84
N GLY A 53 -0.20 2.22 40.62
CA GLY A 53 -1.25 1.45 39.98
C GLY A 53 -0.75 0.01 39.93
N ASP A 54 -1.28 -0.82 40.82
CA ASP A 54 -0.94 -2.23 40.98
C ASP A 54 -1.39 -2.98 39.71
N VAL A 55 -0.56 -2.95 38.68
CA VAL A 55 -0.64 -3.92 37.59
C VAL A 55 -0.17 -5.22 38.23
N PRO A 56 -1.05 -6.23 38.42
CA PRO A 56 -0.70 -7.43 39.18
C PRO A 56 0.61 -8.01 38.64
N ASP A 57 1.54 -8.37 39.53
CA ASP A 57 2.86 -8.91 39.14
C ASP A 57 2.76 -10.08 38.14
N THR A 58 1.65 -10.81 38.16
CA THR A 58 1.30 -11.86 37.19
C THR A 58 1.18 -11.35 35.76
N HIS A 59 0.51 -10.21 35.53
CA HIS A 59 0.37 -9.62 34.19
C HIS A 59 1.70 -9.07 33.67
N ARG A 60 2.55 -8.54 34.56
CA ARG A 60 3.91 -8.09 34.20
C ARG A 60 4.81 -9.26 33.83
N ALA A 61 4.78 -10.33 34.63
CA ALA A 61 5.53 -11.55 34.35
C ALA A 61 5.06 -12.24 33.06
N GLU A 62 3.75 -12.23 32.78
CA GLU A 62 3.19 -12.76 31.52
C GLU A 62 3.59 -11.90 30.32
N LEU A 63 3.55 -10.57 30.44
CA LEU A 63 3.99 -9.66 29.38
C LEU A 63 5.50 -9.76 29.14
N ASP A 64 6.32 -9.84 30.19
CA ASP A 64 7.77 -10.01 30.08
C ASP A 64 8.12 -11.38 29.49
N ALA A 65 7.37 -12.44 29.83
CA ALA A 65 7.51 -13.75 29.22
C ALA A 65 7.12 -13.72 27.73
N ALA A 66 6.03 -13.06 27.37
CA ALA A 66 5.58 -12.93 25.98
C ALA A 66 6.55 -12.07 25.14
N VAL A 67 7.02 -10.94 25.67
CA VAL A 67 8.03 -10.07 25.03
C VAL A 67 9.37 -10.78 24.94
N GLY A 68 9.78 -11.54 25.97
CA GLY A 68 11.00 -12.34 25.94
C GLY A 68 10.93 -13.48 24.92
N GLN A 69 9.77 -14.14 24.82
CA GLN A 69 9.54 -15.23 23.87
C GLN A 69 9.56 -14.74 22.42
N HIS A 70 9.06 -13.53 22.15
CA HIS A 70 8.94 -12.95 20.80
C HIS A 70 9.94 -11.81 20.52
N GLY A 71 10.91 -11.57 21.41
CA GLY A 71 11.75 -10.36 21.37
C GLY A 71 12.56 -10.20 20.08
N THR A 72 13.04 -11.31 19.53
CA THR A 72 13.77 -11.32 18.25
C THR A 72 12.87 -10.97 17.07
N GLU A 73 11.64 -11.48 17.05
CA GLU A 73 10.66 -11.23 15.99
C GLU A 73 10.17 -9.78 16.04
N LEU A 74 9.95 -9.25 17.25
CA LEU A 74 9.57 -7.87 17.49
C LEU A 74 10.68 -6.90 17.08
N ALA A 75 11.95 -7.20 17.44
CA ALA A 75 13.11 -6.43 17.02
C ALA A 75 13.25 -6.39 15.49
N ALA A 76 13.08 -7.54 14.82
CA ALA A 76 13.11 -7.61 13.37
C ALA A 76 11.96 -6.84 12.70
N ALA A 77 10.76 -6.85 13.29
CA ALA A 77 9.63 -6.07 12.80
C ALA A 77 9.88 -4.55 12.93
N VAL A 78 10.38 -4.10 14.08
CA VAL A 78 10.73 -2.69 14.32
C VAL A 78 11.84 -2.26 13.36
N GLU A 79 12.85 -3.09 13.13
CA GLU A 79 13.92 -2.79 12.17
C GLU A 79 13.39 -2.66 10.73
N ARG A 80 12.44 -3.52 10.33
CA ARG A 80 11.76 -3.40 9.03
C ARG A 80 10.97 -2.10 8.92
N VAL A 81 10.20 -1.73 9.95
CA VAL A 81 9.46 -0.46 9.98
C VAL A 81 10.42 0.74 9.91
N ALA A 82 11.53 0.70 10.67
CA ALA A 82 12.56 1.73 10.64
C ALA A 82 13.24 1.84 9.27
N MET A 83 13.48 0.71 8.59
CA MET A 83 13.96 0.69 7.21
C MET A 83 12.94 1.33 6.25
N LEU A 84 11.65 1.03 6.40
CA LEU A 84 10.59 1.62 5.58
C LEU A 84 10.49 3.14 5.80
N GLN A 85 10.66 3.63 7.03
CA GLN A 85 10.76 5.07 7.31
C GLN A 85 11.99 5.68 6.67
N ARG A 86 13.15 5.06 6.85
CA ARG A 86 14.42 5.56 6.32
C ARG A 86 14.44 5.63 4.79
N THR A 87 13.71 4.74 4.13
CA THR A 87 13.57 4.73 2.65
C THR A 87 12.43 5.64 2.14
N GLY A 88 11.71 6.34 3.03
CA GLY A 88 10.54 7.14 2.67
C GLY A 88 9.37 6.31 2.14
N THR A 89 9.37 5.00 2.38
CA THR A 89 8.28 4.12 1.95
C THR A 89 7.07 4.28 2.86
N LEU A 90 7.26 4.50 4.17
CA LEU A 90 6.11 4.78 5.06
C LEU A 90 5.40 6.07 4.67
N ASP A 91 6.14 7.13 4.36
CA ASP A 91 5.53 8.41 3.96
C ASP A 91 4.68 8.27 2.69
N ARG A 92 5.17 7.53 1.69
CA ARG A 92 4.41 7.22 0.48
C ARG A 92 3.18 6.37 0.75
N LEU A 93 3.25 5.41 1.68
CA LEU A 93 2.08 4.63 2.07
C LEU A 93 1.03 5.51 2.78
N THR A 94 1.46 6.45 3.61
CA THR A 94 0.57 7.44 4.23
C THR A 94 -0.05 8.36 3.18
N GLU A 95 0.72 8.86 2.22
CA GLU A 95 0.20 9.67 1.12
C GLU A 95 -0.85 8.92 0.29
N ILE A 96 -0.62 7.63 -0.01
CA ILE A 96 -1.60 6.77 -0.69
C ILE A 96 -2.84 6.56 0.19
N ALA A 97 -2.66 6.35 1.50
CA ALA A 97 -3.77 6.17 2.43
C ALA A 97 -4.63 7.45 2.52
N ASP A 98 -4.01 8.62 2.55
CA ASP A 98 -4.70 9.91 2.52
C ASP A 98 -5.44 10.11 1.19
N ALA A 99 -4.80 9.80 0.06
CA ALA A 99 -5.44 9.84 -1.26
C ALA A 99 -6.64 8.87 -1.35
N MET A 100 -6.52 7.68 -0.77
CA MET A 100 -7.61 6.70 -0.67
C MET A 100 -8.73 7.19 0.24
N ALA A 101 -8.40 7.86 1.35
CA ALA A 101 -9.39 8.46 2.24
C ALA A 101 -10.16 9.58 1.52
N LEU A 102 -9.48 10.46 0.79
CA LEU A 102 -10.11 11.49 -0.04
C LEU A 102 -10.98 10.89 -1.14
N LEU A 103 -10.51 9.82 -1.78
CA LEU A 103 -11.30 9.09 -2.77
C LEU A 103 -12.57 8.51 -2.14
N THR A 104 -12.46 7.88 -0.98
CA THR A 104 -13.60 7.26 -0.26
C THR A 104 -14.60 8.33 0.20
N ASP A 105 -14.11 9.48 0.65
CA ASP A 105 -14.96 10.61 1.07
C ASP A 105 -15.65 11.30 -0.11
N ALA A 106 -14.99 11.30 -1.28
CA ALA A 106 -15.56 11.80 -2.54
C ALA A 106 -16.44 10.76 -3.25
N MET A 107 -16.47 9.51 -2.79
CA MET A 107 -17.30 8.46 -3.38
C MET A 107 -18.73 8.53 -2.83
N ASP A 108 -19.65 8.93 -3.68
CA ASP A 108 -21.08 8.86 -3.40
C ASP A 108 -21.62 7.43 -3.61
N ASP A 109 -22.76 7.12 -2.96
CA ASP A 109 -23.41 5.80 -3.01
C ASP A 109 -23.71 5.31 -4.44
N GLU A 110 -24.10 6.21 -5.34
CA GLU A 110 -24.35 5.91 -6.77
C GLU A 110 -23.08 5.46 -7.51
N MET A 111 -21.93 6.07 -7.19
CA MET A 111 -20.65 5.69 -7.77
C MET A 111 -20.18 4.35 -7.21
N VAL A 112 -20.44 4.06 -5.92
CA VAL A 112 -20.19 2.75 -5.31
C VAL A 112 -21.03 1.68 -6.01
N GLU A 113 -22.32 1.93 -6.26
CA GLU A 113 -23.19 0.99 -6.98
C GLU A 113 -22.70 0.75 -8.41
N THR A 114 -22.32 1.82 -9.12
CA THR A 114 -21.78 1.72 -10.49
C THR A 114 -20.46 0.96 -10.52
N LEU A 115 -19.57 1.19 -9.55
CA LEU A 115 -18.31 0.48 -9.42
C LEU A 115 -18.54 -0.99 -9.05
N ALA A 116 -19.48 -1.28 -8.15
CA ALA A 116 -19.85 -2.64 -7.78
C ALA A 116 -20.44 -3.39 -8.97
N ALA A 117 -21.35 -2.78 -9.73
CA ALA A 117 -21.91 -3.35 -10.94
C ALA A 117 -20.82 -3.63 -12.00
N THR A 118 -19.92 -2.67 -12.21
CA THR A 118 -18.77 -2.85 -13.11
C THR A 118 -17.85 -3.96 -12.61
N GLY A 119 -17.59 -4.01 -11.30
CA GLY A 119 -16.79 -5.04 -10.64
C GLY A 119 -17.41 -6.43 -10.78
N THR A 120 -18.74 -6.55 -10.65
CA THR A 120 -19.48 -7.77 -10.89
C THR A 120 -19.40 -8.19 -12.35
N SER A 121 -19.65 -7.29 -13.30
CA SER A 121 -19.53 -7.60 -14.74
C SER A 121 -18.11 -8.00 -15.13
N LEU A 122 -17.09 -7.33 -14.57
CA LEU A 122 -15.69 -7.68 -14.80
C LEU A 122 -15.34 -9.02 -14.12
N GLY A 123 -15.88 -9.29 -12.94
CA GLY A 123 -15.73 -10.56 -12.23
C GLY A 123 -16.35 -11.73 -12.98
N GLU A 124 -17.55 -11.57 -13.51
CA GLU A 124 -18.21 -12.57 -14.37
C GLU A 124 -17.43 -12.81 -15.67
N LEU A 125 -16.89 -11.75 -16.27
CA LEU A 125 -16.00 -11.88 -17.43
C LEU A 125 -14.70 -12.60 -17.08
N ALA A 126 -14.10 -12.29 -15.93
CA ALA A 126 -12.88 -12.93 -15.46
C ALA A 126 -13.09 -14.41 -15.13
N ASP A 127 -14.24 -14.77 -14.55
CA ASP A 127 -14.63 -16.15 -14.28
C ASP A 127 -14.82 -16.92 -15.61
N THR A 128 -15.56 -16.32 -16.55
CA THR A 128 -15.75 -16.87 -17.91
C THR A 128 -14.42 -17.04 -18.64
N ALA A 129 -13.48 -16.10 -18.50
CA ALA A 129 -12.16 -16.18 -19.12
C ALA A 129 -11.22 -17.18 -18.43
N SER A 130 -11.47 -17.49 -17.15
CA SER A 130 -10.71 -18.47 -16.37
C SER A 130 -11.12 -19.91 -16.64
N ASP A 131 -12.30 -20.11 -17.24
CA ASP A 131 -12.74 -21.40 -17.75
C ASP A 131 -11.69 -22.03 -18.68
N ASP A 132 -11.37 -23.30 -18.42
CA ASP A 132 -10.25 -23.96 -19.11
C ASP A 132 -10.51 -24.13 -20.61
N GLU A 133 -11.76 -24.35 -21.03
CA GLU A 133 -12.17 -24.42 -22.44
C GLU A 133 -11.98 -23.08 -23.13
N VAL A 134 -12.40 -21.98 -22.50
CA VAL A 134 -12.23 -20.61 -23.01
C VAL A 134 -10.75 -20.26 -23.11
N ARG A 135 -9.97 -20.51 -22.04
CA ARG A 135 -8.53 -20.28 -22.02
C ARG A 135 -7.80 -21.06 -23.11
N ARG A 136 -8.14 -22.33 -23.31
CA ARG A 136 -7.59 -23.18 -24.39
C ARG A 136 -7.97 -22.65 -25.78
N GLY A 137 -9.20 -22.17 -25.96
CA GLY A 137 -9.66 -21.54 -27.19
C GLY A 137 -8.86 -20.28 -27.54
N LEU A 138 -8.75 -19.35 -26.59
CA LEU A 138 -7.99 -18.10 -26.73
C LEU A 138 -6.51 -18.36 -26.99
N ALA A 139 -5.88 -19.28 -26.24
CA ALA A 139 -4.48 -19.66 -26.45
C ALA A 139 -4.22 -20.14 -27.89
N ARG A 140 -5.11 -20.98 -28.44
CA ARG A 140 -4.99 -21.48 -29.82
C ARG A 140 -5.09 -20.36 -30.85
N VAL A 141 -5.98 -19.39 -30.66
CA VAL A 141 -6.12 -18.22 -31.56
C VAL A 141 -4.86 -17.35 -31.50
N LEU A 142 -4.38 -17.04 -30.29
CA LEU A 142 -3.17 -16.24 -30.09
C LEU A 142 -1.93 -16.93 -30.66
N GLU A 143 -1.82 -18.25 -30.51
CA GLU A 143 -0.76 -19.05 -31.14
C GLU A 143 -0.83 -18.97 -32.66
N GLY A 144 -2.03 -19.11 -33.24
CA GLY A 144 -2.24 -18.93 -34.68
C GLY A 144 -1.84 -17.53 -35.19
N VAL A 145 -2.15 -16.48 -34.45
CA VAL A 145 -1.73 -15.09 -34.77
C VAL A 145 -0.22 -14.93 -34.65
N GLY A 146 0.39 -15.53 -33.61
CA GLY A 146 1.85 -15.52 -33.41
C GLY A 146 2.58 -16.19 -34.56
N THR A 147 2.13 -17.36 -34.99
CA THR A 147 2.68 -18.08 -36.15
C THR A 147 2.54 -17.26 -37.43
N ALA A 148 1.34 -16.72 -37.70
CA ALA A 148 1.09 -15.91 -38.88
C ALA A 148 1.95 -14.64 -38.93
N SER A 149 2.23 -14.03 -37.76
CA SER A 149 3.10 -12.86 -37.66
C SER A 149 4.58 -13.21 -37.83
N ALA A 150 5.01 -14.42 -37.45
CA ALA A 150 6.41 -14.84 -37.53
C ALA A 150 6.83 -15.27 -38.95
N GLU A 151 5.90 -15.80 -39.74
CA GLU A 151 6.21 -16.41 -41.05
C GLU A 151 6.16 -15.45 -42.26
N GLU A 152 6.03 -14.12 -42.06
CA GLU A 152 5.87 -13.11 -43.13
C GLU A 152 4.98 -13.59 -44.30
N ALA A 153 3.65 -13.49 -44.11
CA ALA A 153 2.66 -14.04 -45.03
C ALA A 153 2.95 -13.74 -46.51
N THR A 154 3.15 -14.81 -47.29
CA THR A 154 3.42 -14.69 -48.73
C THR A 154 2.13 -14.35 -49.48
N PRO A 155 2.16 -13.41 -50.45
CA PRO A 155 0.98 -13.10 -51.26
C PRO A 155 0.50 -14.33 -52.04
N VAL A 156 -0.75 -14.74 -51.82
CA VAL A 156 -1.36 -15.84 -52.57
C VAL A 156 -2.10 -15.33 -53.82
N GLY A 157 -1.87 -15.97 -54.96
CA GLY A 157 -2.62 -15.71 -56.20
C GLY A 157 -4.05 -16.29 -56.15
N PRO A 158 -4.92 -15.94 -57.10
CA PRO A 158 -6.34 -16.35 -57.08
C PRO A 158 -6.55 -17.87 -57.11
N LEU A 159 -5.72 -18.61 -57.85
CA LEU A 159 -5.75 -20.09 -57.83
C LEU A 159 -5.17 -20.66 -56.52
N GLY A 160 -4.18 -19.98 -55.93
CA GLY A 160 -3.60 -20.33 -54.64
C GLY A 160 -4.61 -20.19 -53.50
N LEU A 161 -5.48 -19.17 -53.56
CA LEU A 161 -6.56 -18.99 -52.60
C LEU A 161 -7.57 -20.14 -52.64
N VAL A 162 -7.99 -20.58 -53.84
CA VAL A 162 -8.89 -21.73 -54.00
C VAL A 162 -8.24 -23.03 -53.52
N GLY A 163 -6.93 -23.18 -53.75
CA GLY A 163 -6.13 -24.29 -53.20
C GLY A 163 -6.09 -24.26 -51.67
N ALA A 164 -5.82 -23.10 -51.08
CA ALA A 164 -5.78 -22.92 -49.63
C ALA A 164 -7.14 -23.21 -48.97
N LEU A 165 -8.26 -22.88 -49.60
CA LEU A 165 -9.59 -23.26 -49.08
C LEU A 165 -9.83 -24.78 -49.05
N ARG A 166 -9.03 -25.57 -49.79
CA ARG A 166 -9.09 -27.04 -49.79
C ARG A 166 -8.05 -27.69 -48.88
N ASP A 167 -7.19 -26.90 -48.28
CA ASP A 167 -6.18 -27.37 -47.35
C ASP A 167 -6.84 -27.89 -46.05
N PRO A 168 -6.49 -29.10 -45.56
CA PRO A 168 -7.10 -29.70 -44.38
C PRO A 168 -6.99 -28.83 -43.12
N GLU A 169 -5.88 -28.13 -42.93
CA GLU A 169 -5.61 -27.27 -41.80
C GLU A 169 -6.48 -26.00 -41.87
N VAL A 170 -6.64 -25.42 -43.06
CA VAL A 170 -7.57 -24.30 -43.29
C VAL A 170 -9.02 -24.74 -43.06
N GLN A 171 -9.40 -25.93 -43.51
CA GLN A 171 -10.75 -26.48 -43.28
C GLN A 171 -11.05 -26.69 -41.80
N ALA A 172 -10.07 -27.17 -41.01
CA ALA A 172 -10.22 -27.33 -39.57
C ALA A 172 -10.45 -25.97 -38.88
N GLY A 173 -9.69 -24.94 -39.26
CA GLY A 173 -9.89 -23.57 -38.77
C GLY A 173 -11.27 -23.01 -39.14
N MET A 174 -11.70 -23.18 -40.38
CA MET A 174 -13.04 -22.77 -40.83
C MET A 174 -14.16 -23.51 -40.09
N GLY A 175 -13.98 -24.79 -39.80
CA GLY A 175 -14.91 -25.57 -38.99
C GLY A 175 -15.05 -25.00 -37.58
N TYR A 176 -13.95 -24.60 -36.96
CA TYR A 176 -13.97 -23.90 -35.67
C TYR A 176 -14.73 -22.56 -35.75
N LEU A 177 -14.48 -21.73 -36.76
CA LEU A 177 -15.19 -20.46 -36.96
C LEU A 177 -16.71 -20.65 -37.10
N VAL A 178 -17.13 -21.65 -37.88
CA VAL A 178 -18.56 -21.99 -38.05
C VAL A 178 -19.15 -22.48 -36.74
N ALA A 179 -18.43 -23.31 -35.97
CA ALA A 179 -18.89 -23.78 -34.67
C ALA A 179 -19.06 -22.63 -33.66
N THR A 180 -18.12 -21.69 -33.62
CA THR A 180 -18.21 -20.48 -32.79
C THR A 180 -19.40 -19.61 -33.22
N ALA A 181 -19.56 -19.35 -34.52
CA ALA A 181 -20.71 -18.60 -35.03
C ALA A 181 -22.05 -19.26 -34.68
N ARG A 182 -22.11 -20.60 -34.76
CA ARG A 182 -23.28 -21.37 -34.33
C ARG A 182 -23.55 -21.23 -32.84
N GLY A 183 -22.51 -21.28 -32.00
CA GLY A 183 -22.62 -21.07 -30.55
C GLY A 183 -23.18 -19.68 -30.20
N ILE A 184 -22.69 -18.64 -30.85
CA ILE A 184 -23.18 -17.26 -30.67
C ILE A 184 -24.67 -17.15 -31.04
N GLY A 185 -25.07 -17.71 -32.19
CA GLY A 185 -26.47 -17.71 -32.62
C GLY A 185 -27.40 -18.39 -31.61
N THR A 186 -26.99 -19.54 -31.07
CA THR A 186 -27.79 -20.25 -30.07
C THR A 186 -27.88 -19.55 -28.71
N ALA A 187 -26.87 -18.73 -28.35
CA ALA A 187 -26.88 -17.97 -27.10
C ALA A 187 -27.81 -16.76 -27.16
N GLY A 188 -27.96 -16.14 -28.34
CA GLY A 188 -28.82 -14.97 -28.57
C GLY A 188 -30.32 -15.27 -28.70
N GLU A 189 -30.72 -16.54 -28.85
CA GLU A 189 -32.12 -16.95 -29.01
C GLU A 189 -32.89 -17.18 -27.69
N ARG A 190 -32.28 -16.94 -26.51
CA ARG A 190 -33.03 -17.02 -25.25
C ARG A 190 -34.13 -15.93 -25.24
N PRO A 191 -35.42 -16.30 -25.32
CA PRO A 191 -36.49 -15.32 -25.29
C PRO A 191 -36.60 -14.81 -23.86
N ASP A 192 -36.44 -13.51 -23.68
CA ASP A 192 -36.89 -12.83 -22.47
C ASP A 192 -38.43 -12.90 -22.47
N GLY A 193 -38.99 -13.83 -21.69
CA GLY A 193 -40.38 -14.24 -21.83
C GLY A 193 -40.92 -14.87 -20.55
N GLY A 194 -41.34 -14.03 -19.60
CA GLY A 194 -42.12 -14.48 -18.46
C GLY A 194 -42.51 -13.36 -17.51
N ARG A 195 -43.66 -12.74 -17.78
CA ARG A 195 -44.34 -11.74 -16.94
C ARG A 195 -44.38 -12.12 -15.45
N THR A 196 -44.16 -11.11 -14.62
CA THR A 196 -44.82 -10.96 -13.34
C THR A 196 -46.34 -11.08 -13.50
N ASP A 197 -46.95 -12.11 -12.92
CA ASP A 197 -48.32 -12.06 -12.41
C ASP A 197 -48.25 -12.04 -10.88
#